data_AF-A0AAV4LMV1-F1
#
_entry.id   AF-A0AAV4LMV1-F1
#
_cell.length_a   1.000
_cell.length_b   1.000
_cell.length_c   1.000
_cell.angle_alpha   90.00
_cell.angle_beta   90.00
_cell.angle_gamma   90.00
#
_symmetry.space_group_name_H-M   'P 1'
#
loop_
_entity.id
_entity.type
_entity.pdbx_description
1 polymer ?
#
loop_
_entity_poly.entity_id
_entity_poly.type
_entity_poly.pdbx_seq_one_letter_code
_entity_poly.pdbx_strand_id
1 'polypeptide(L)'
;MHARSRHNVRDDFVALARAFPVLKRHLVPNPKWKAPMPKHLRYHYEFNHPDAVYHLSKAILRSTYGVDLYLPCGCPGDSCNPYHQAECGEAECDAWPDDAVQTDLRRYLAPCVPGRANYVHHVADLLHVSHNLPDPLPEGFGPAKQHATICAPESIPRGEHVKVLDVGTGANCIYPLLGVAEYGWSYIASDIDAEALNFAKHNLKLNRMTNLVELRHQKAPLRMFTGVLQPHEFVHLTMCNPPFHANIKQANLNPRVSTCGTVNELVFQHDNVSTFSIDGACVRDLDGNRFAVTGQVNYTFSNDPDERGELAFIEIMLVESRFCVHNVLWFTSLVARLSTLKRIRSHIRADMRLYHASNAKQVAFLNARVSDLLKEGAEACAAHAKFRVEVSQLHVCELRTFTLNQGRQTRWVIAWTYFNAAQRHKIIKRLNQ
;
A
#
# COMPACT_ATOMS: atom_id res chain seq x y z
N MET A 1 -13.17 -12.60 -2.93
CA MET A 1 -12.64 -11.65 -1.92
C MET A 1 -12.00 -12.44 -0.80
N HIS A 2 -11.11 -11.82 -0.03
CA HIS A 2 -10.44 -12.38 1.14
C HIS A 2 -11.48 -12.72 2.23
N ALA A 3 -11.25 -13.79 3.01
CA ALA A 3 -12.21 -14.30 3.98
C ALA A 3 -12.66 -13.26 5.03
N ARG A 4 -11.73 -12.38 5.46
CA ARG A 4 -12.00 -11.26 6.39
C ARG A 4 -12.63 -10.02 5.77
N SER A 5 -12.84 -9.98 4.45
CA SER A 5 -13.42 -8.81 3.79
C SER A 5 -14.87 -8.57 4.21
N ARG A 6 -15.19 -7.32 4.59
CA ARG A 6 -16.57 -6.87 4.83
C ARG A 6 -17.41 -6.83 3.54
N HIS A 7 -16.79 -6.99 2.38
CA HIS A 7 -17.43 -6.97 1.05
C HIS A 7 -17.60 -8.37 0.45
N ASN A 8 -17.65 -9.41 1.28
CA ASN A 8 -18.00 -10.77 0.83
C ASN A 8 -19.47 -10.86 0.40
N VAL A 9 -20.32 -9.96 0.91
CA VAL A 9 -21.69 -9.77 0.45
C VAL A 9 -21.73 -8.59 -0.53
N ARG A 10 -22.51 -8.74 -1.61
CA ARG A 10 -22.63 -7.70 -2.63
C ARG A 10 -23.33 -6.47 -2.05
N ASP A 11 -22.78 -5.29 -2.29
CA ASP A 11 -23.37 -4.03 -1.84
C ASP A 11 -24.79 -3.84 -2.43
N ASP A 12 -25.76 -3.56 -1.57
CA ASP A 12 -27.10 -3.12 -1.99
C ASP A 12 -27.06 -1.62 -2.26
N PHE A 13 -26.78 -1.24 -3.51
CA PHE A 13 -26.71 0.16 -3.92
C PHE A 13 -28.01 0.93 -3.69
N VAL A 14 -29.17 0.25 -3.69
CA VAL A 14 -30.46 0.90 -3.40
C VAL A 14 -30.55 1.24 -1.92
N ALA A 15 -30.14 0.33 -1.04
CA ALA A 15 -30.05 0.60 0.39
C ALA A 15 -29.04 1.72 0.68
N LEU A 16 -27.85 1.66 0.05
CA LEU A 16 -26.81 2.67 0.23
C LEU A 16 -27.29 4.05 -0.26
N ALA A 17 -28.00 4.12 -1.39
CA ALA A 17 -28.54 5.38 -1.91
C ALA A 17 -29.70 5.98 -1.09
N ARG A 18 -30.32 5.21 -0.17
CA ARG A 18 -31.25 5.77 0.82
C ARG A 18 -30.48 6.52 1.91
N ALA A 19 -29.36 5.98 2.37
CA ALA A 19 -28.50 6.61 3.37
C ALA A 19 -27.67 7.76 2.77
N PHE A 20 -27.25 7.64 1.51
CA PHE A 20 -26.45 8.62 0.78
C PHE A 20 -27.17 9.05 -0.50
N PRO A 21 -28.07 10.05 -0.43
CA PRO A 21 -28.95 10.42 -1.54
C PRO A 21 -28.25 10.80 -2.85
N VAL A 22 -27.00 11.29 -2.77
CA VAL A 22 -26.19 11.62 -3.95
C VAL A 22 -25.97 10.44 -4.89
N LEU A 23 -25.99 9.20 -4.36
CA LEU A 23 -25.83 7.97 -5.17
C LEU A 23 -27.02 7.73 -6.10
N LYS A 24 -28.20 8.29 -5.82
CA LYS A 24 -29.38 8.15 -6.69
C LYS A 24 -29.13 8.70 -8.10
N ARG A 25 -28.23 9.68 -8.24
CA ARG A 25 -27.81 10.24 -9.53
C ARG A 25 -27.14 9.21 -10.45
N HIS A 26 -26.59 8.15 -9.85
CA HIS A 26 -25.83 7.10 -10.54
C HIS A 26 -26.60 5.78 -10.63
N LEU A 27 -27.87 5.75 -10.21
CA LEU A 27 -28.72 4.55 -10.30
C LEU A 27 -29.56 4.57 -11.58
N VAL A 28 -29.33 3.57 -12.43
CA VAL A 28 -30.06 3.42 -13.70
C VAL A 28 -31.01 2.23 -13.61
N PRO A 29 -32.27 2.35 -14.06
CA PRO A 29 -33.20 1.23 -14.10
C PRO A 29 -32.63 0.02 -14.85
N ASN A 30 -32.82 -1.18 -14.31
CA ASN A 30 -32.45 -2.43 -14.96
C ASN A 30 -33.56 -2.85 -15.94
N PRO A 31 -33.38 -2.74 -17.27
CA PRO A 31 -34.42 -3.10 -18.23
C PRO A 31 -34.75 -4.59 -18.23
N LYS A 32 -33.88 -5.44 -17.66
CA LYS A 32 -34.08 -6.89 -17.55
C LYS A 32 -34.83 -7.29 -16.27
N TRP A 33 -35.11 -6.35 -15.37
CA TRP A 33 -35.81 -6.64 -14.13
C TRP A 33 -37.30 -6.87 -14.40
N LYS A 34 -37.85 -7.94 -13.81
CA LYS A 34 -39.27 -8.31 -13.87
C LYS A 34 -39.70 -8.95 -12.56
N ALA A 35 -40.96 -8.79 -12.16
CA ALA A 35 -41.48 -9.53 -11.01
C ALA A 35 -41.39 -11.06 -11.30
N PRO A 36 -40.98 -11.90 -10.33
CA PRO A 36 -40.76 -11.64 -8.91
C PRO A 36 -39.29 -11.39 -8.51
N MET A 37 -38.43 -10.85 -9.39
CA MET A 37 -37.01 -10.63 -9.07
C MET A 37 -36.81 -9.71 -7.84
N PRO A 38 -35.75 -9.95 -7.03
CA PRO A 38 -35.44 -9.11 -5.87
C PRO A 38 -35.39 -7.60 -6.18
N LYS A 39 -35.91 -6.77 -5.28
CA LYS A 39 -35.98 -5.30 -5.47
C LYS A 39 -34.61 -4.64 -5.63
N HIS A 40 -33.55 -5.17 -5.01
CA HIS A 40 -32.20 -4.64 -5.14
C HIS A 40 -31.62 -4.80 -6.57
N LEU A 41 -32.21 -5.67 -7.40
CA LEU A 41 -31.84 -5.85 -8.81
C LEU A 41 -32.60 -4.90 -9.76
N ARG A 42 -33.48 -4.05 -9.23
CA ARG A 42 -34.29 -3.12 -10.03
C ARG A 42 -33.46 -2.00 -10.65
N TYR A 43 -32.34 -1.65 -10.03
CA TYR A 43 -31.41 -0.64 -10.51
C TYR A 43 -30.00 -1.24 -10.57
N HIS A 44 -29.20 -0.74 -11.51
CA HIS A 44 -27.75 -0.96 -11.49
C HIS A 44 -27.06 0.37 -11.20
N TYR A 45 -25.86 0.28 -10.62
CA TYR A 45 -25.01 1.44 -10.44
C TYR A 45 -24.19 1.68 -11.70
N GLU A 46 -24.22 2.91 -12.20
CA GLU A 46 -23.52 3.32 -13.40
C GLU A 46 -22.12 3.86 -13.04
N PHE A 47 -21.09 3.33 -13.68
CA PHE A 47 -19.68 3.65 -13.41
C PHE A 47 -19.02 4.53 -14.49
N ASN A 48 -19.77 4.96 -15.52
CA ASN A 48 -19.24 5.81 -16.59
C ASN A 48 -19.19 7.30 -16.20
N HIS A 49 -19.94 7.71 -15.18
CA HIS A 49 -19.92 9.08 -14.69
C HIS A 49 -18.63 9.35 -13.88
N PRO A 50 -17.88 10.46 -14.11
CA PRO A 50 -16.63 10.75 -13.41
C PRO A 50 -16.74 10.74 -11.87
N ASP A 51 -17.84 11.26 -11.33
CA ASP A 51 -18.10 11.28 -9.88
C ASP A 51 -18.70 9.98 -9.30
N ALA A 52 -19.04 8.98 -10.14
CA ALA A 52 -19.73 7.79 -9.67
C ALA A 52 -18.90 7.00 -8.65
N VAL A 53 -17.62 6.80 -8.95
CA VAL A 53 -16.72 6.07 -8.03
C VAL A 53 -16.42 6.91 -6.80
N TYR A 54 -16.29 8.23 -6.93
CA TYR A 54 -16.07 9.13 -5.79
C TYR A 54 -17.20 9.00 -4.77
N HIS A 55 -18.45 9.20 -5.22
CA HIS A 55 -19.60 9.14 -4.32
C HIS A 55 -19.78 7.75 -3.71
N LEU A 56 -19.58 6.70 -4.50
CA LEU A 56 -19.69 5.33 -4.01
C LEU A 56 -18.64 5.04 -2.93
N SER A 57 -17.40 5.45 -3.16
CA SER A 57 -16.31 5.24 -2.20
C SER A 57 -16.54 5.98 -0.89
N LYS A 58 -17.01 7.24 -0.95
CA LYS A 58 -17.41 8.01 0.25
C LYS A 58 -18.47 7.25 1.06
N ALA A 59 -19.53 6.79 0.38
CA ALA A 59 -20.64 6.10 1.03
C ALA A 59 -20.20 4.76 1.65
N ILE A 60 -19.42 3.95 0.93
CA ILE A 60 -18.92 2.66 1.41
C ILE A 60 -17.97 2.85 2.60
N LEU A 61 -17.03 3.81 2.54
CA LEU A 61 -16.10 4.07 3.64
C LEU A 61 -16.85 4.46 4.91
N ARG A 62 -17.82 5.38 4.79
CA ARG A 62 -18.63 5.82 5.94
C ARG A 62 -19.47 4.68 6.50
N SER A 63 -20.22 3.96 5.66
CA SER A 63 -21.16 2.94 6.12
C SER A 63 -20.48 1.71 6.71
N THR A 64 -19.31 1.34 6.18
CA THR A 64 -18.69 0.04 6.46
C THR A 64 -17.50 0.14 7.39
N TYR A 65 -16.76 1.25 7.34
CA TYR A 65 -15.53 1.45 8.10
C TYR A 65 -15.62 2.63 9.07
N GLY A 66 -16.68 3.44 9.02
CA GLY A 66 -16.78 4.68 9.81
C GLY A 66 -15.76 5.73 9.38
N VAL A 67 -15.23 5.63 8.16
CA VAL A 67 -14.20 6.52 7.61
C VAL A 67 -14.83 7.52 6.65
N ASP A 68 -14.45 8.76 6.81
CA ASP A 68 -14.85 9.88 5.97
C ASP A 68 -13.83 10.09 4.85
N LEU A 69 -14.29 10.39 3.64
CA LEU A 69 -13.40 10.63 2.51
C LEU A 69 -13.83 11.90 1.78
N TYR A 70 -12.85 12.76 1.54
CA TYR A 70 -12.96 13.91 0.68
C TYR A 70 -12.02 13.78 -0.52
N LEU A 71 -12.60 14.00 -1.70
CA LEU A 71 -11.92 14.23 -2.95
C LEU A 71 -12.80 15.20 -3.77
N PRO A 72 -12.21 16.14 -4.53
CA PRO A 72 -12.95 17.10 -5.35
C PRO A 72 -13.91 16.41 -6.34
N CYS A 73 -15.22 16.68 -6.22
CA CYS A 73 -16.28 16.14 -7.08
C CYS A 73 -16.87 17.27 -7.96
N GLY A 74 -17.54 16.92 -9.06
CA GLY A 74 -18.21 17.91 -9.94
C GLY A 74 -19.53 18.46 -9.40
N CYS A 75 -19.85 18.27 -8.12
CA CYS A 75 -21.11 18.75 -7.57
C CYS A 75 -21.02 20.25 -7.23
N PRO A 76 -22.02 21.08 -7.62
CA PRO A 76 -22.02 22.52 -7.34
C PRO A 76 -21.86 22.79 -5.84
N GLY A 77 -20.98 23.73 -5.47
CA GLY A 77 -20.71 24.09 -4.08
C GLY A 77 -20.40 22.89 -3.18
N ASP A 78 -19.76 21.85 -3.73
CA ASP A 78 -19.47 20.60 -3.04
C ASP A 78 -20.70 19.98 -2.33
N SER A 79 -21.90 20.12 -2.94
CA SER A 79 -23.16 19.63 -2.37
C SER A 79 -23.19 18.11 -2.10
N CYS A 80 -22.18 17.38 -2.58
CA CYS A 80 -21.98 15.95 -2.34
C CYS A 80 -21.36 15.67 -0.97
N ASN A 81 -20.81 16.70 -0.32
CA ASN A 81 -20.05 16.62 0.91
C ASN A 81 -20.97 16.76 2.14
N PRO A 82 -21.14 15.69 2.93
CA PRO A 82 -21.97 15.75 4.14
C PRO A 82 -21.35 16.62 5.24
N TYR A 83 -20.08 17.03 5.13
CA TYR A 83 -19.37 17.84 6.13
C TYR A 83 -19.43 19.35 5.85
N HIS A 84 -19.95 19.77 4.68
CA HIS A 84 -20.05 21.19 4.29
C HIS A 84 -20.95 22.01 5.25
N GLN A 85 -21.80 21.36 6.04
CA GLN A 85 -22.64 22.02 7.05
C GLN A 85 -22.04 22.04 8.46
N ALA A 86 -20.92 21.34 8.71
CA ALA A 86 -20.33 21.22 10.05
C ALA A 86 -19.20 22.23 10.34
N GLU A 87 -18.66 22.89 9.31
CA GLU A 87 -17.51 23.82 9.43
C GLU A 87 -17.90 25.31 9.47
N CYS A 88 -19.19 25.65 9.47
CA CYS A 88 -19.65 27.01 9.78
C CYS A 88 -19.69 27.24 11.30
N GLY A 89 -18.54 27.08 11.96
CA GLY A 89 -18.28 27.46 13.34
C GLY A 89 -17.04 28.33 13.37
N GLU A 90 -17.18 29.54 13.91
CA GLU A 90 -16.17 30.60 13.95
C GLU A 90 -14.83 30.12 14.56
N ALA A 91 -13.84 29.80 13.71
CA ALA A 91 -12.40 30.06 13.88
C ALA A 91 -11.59 29.30 12.82
N GLU A 92 -10.90 30.05 11.95
CA GLU A 92 -9.88 29.60 11.00
C GLU A 92 -10.29 28.46 10.05
N CYS A 93 -11.25 28.74 9.17
CA CYS A 93 -11.30 28.04 7.90
C CYS A 93 -10.11 28.52 7.03
N ASP A 94 -9.21 27.61 6.67
CA ASP A 94 -8.36 27.79 5.48
C ASP A 94 -9.33 27.99 4.31
N ALA A 95 -9.59 29.25 3.95
CA ALA A 95 -10.55 29.61 2.92
C ALA A 95 -10.13 28.94 1.61
N TRP A 96 -10.96 28.01 1.13
CA TRP A 96 -10.86 27.53 -0.25
C TRP A 96 -11.31 28.68 -1.16
N PRO A 97 -10.63 28.92 -2.30
CA PRO A 97 -10.92 30.08 -3.12
C PRO A 97 -12.39 30.08 -3.55
N ASP A 98 -13.05 31.20 -3.24
CA ASP A 98 -14.45 31.52 -3.56
C ASP A 98 -14.78 31.31 -5.04
N ASP A 99 -16.08 31.06 -5.28
CA ASP A 99 -16.81 30.91 -6.55
C ASP A 99 -16.50 31.98 -7.62
N ALA A 100 -15.33 31.91 -8.24
CA ALA A 100 -15.05 32.66 -9.46
C ALA A 100 -14.05 31.92 -10.35
N VAL A 101 -14.52 31.63 -11.57
CA VAL A 101 -13.83 30.97 -12.69
C VAL A 101 -13.91 29.45 -12.63
N GLN A 102 -14.55 28.89 -13.65
CA GLN A 102 -14.53 27.47 -14.04
C GLN A 102 -13.09 27.07 -14.43
N THR A 103 -12.18 27.04 -13.47
CA THR A 103 -10.85 26.47 -13.63
C THR A 103 -10.98 24.96 -13.55
N ASP A 104 -10.39 24.24 -14.51
CA ASP A 104 -10.44 22.79 -14.66
C ASP A 104 -10.44 22.05 -13.31
N LEU A 105 -11.56 21.39 -12.97
CA LEU A 105 -11.67 20.56 -11.78
C LEU A 105 -10.59 19.48 -11.81
N ARG A 106 -9.55 19.64 -10.99
CA ARG A 106 -8.49 18.63 -10.86
C ARG A 106 -9.04 17.40 -10.16
N ARG A 107 -8.93 16.24 -10.83
CA ARG A 107 -9.43 14.96 -10.33
C ARG A 107 -8.27 14.02 -10.00
N TYR A 108 -8.38 13.37 -8.85
CA TYR A 108 -7.48 12.34 -8.37
C TYR A 108 -8.01 10.93 -8.62
N LEU A 109 -7.21 9.90 -8.36
CA LEU A 109 -7.65 8.53 -8.53
C LEU A 109 -8.66 8.15 -7.42
N ALA A 110 -9.87 7.79 -7.83
CA ALA A 110 -10.89 7.29 -6.91
C ALA A 110 -10.54 5.87 -6.45
N PRO A 111 -10.50 5.58 -5.13
CA PRO A 111 -10.20 4.25 -4.66
C PRO A 111 -11.41 3.33 -4.82
N CYS A 112 -11.25 2.19 -5.48
CA CYS A 112 -12.28 1.14 -5.43
C CYS A 112 -12.20 0.38 -4.09
N VAL A 113 -12.92 0.86 -3.08
CA VAL A 113 -12.77 0.48 -1.66
C VAL A 113 -12.68 -1.04 -1.42
N PRO A 114 -13.57 -1.89 -1.97
CA PRO A 114 -13.49 -3.32 -1.71
C PRO A 114 -12.15 -3.94 -2.14
N GLY A 115 -11.64 -3.56 -3.30
CA GLY A 115 -10.35 -4.04 -3.79
C GLY A 115 -9.17 -3.58 -2.94
N ARG A 116 -9.25 -2.35 -2.41
CA ARG A 116 -8.22 -1.78 -1.52
C ARG A 116 -8.21 -2.49 -0.17
N ALA A 117 -9.38 -2.70 0.45
CA ALA A 117 -9.52 -3.48 1.68
C ALA A 117 -9.02 -4.93 1.49
N ASN A 118 -9.29 -5.53 0.32
CA ASN A 118 -8.79 -6.86 -0.01
C ASN A 118 -7.26 -6.95 0.03
N TYR A 119 -6.56 -5.93 -0.46
CA TYR A 119 -5.11 -5.85 -0.40
C TYR A 119 -4.62 -5.74 1.06
N VAL A 120 -5.22 -4.84 1.86
CA VAL A 120 -4.87 -4.70 3.29
C VAL A 120 -4.98 -6.04 4.02
N HIS A 121 -6.07 -6.80 3.80
CA HIS A 121 -6.23 -8.10 4.45
C HIS A 121 -5.17 -9.13 4.02
N HIS A 122 -4.84 -9.23 2.74
CA HIS A 122 -3.80 -10.16 2.27
C HIS A 122 -2.42 -9.79 2.81
N VAL A 123 -2.10 -8.50 2.91
CA VAL A 123 -0.84 -8.04 3.51
C VAL A 123 -0.81 -8.35 5.01
N ALA A 124 -1.94 -8.23 5.71
CA ALA A 124 -2.05 -8.60 7.12
C ALA A 124 -1.70 -10.08 7.37
N ASP A 125 -1.98 -10.99 6.43
CA ASP A 125 -1.60 -12.42 6.56
C ASP A 125 -0.08 -12.65 6.59
N LEU A 126 0.72 -11.69 6.10
CA LEU A 126 2.19 -11.77 6.17
C LEU A 126 2.71 -11.65 7.60
N LEU A 127 1.93 -11.01 8.48
CA LEU A 127 2.25 -10.87 9.91
C LEU A 127 1.62 -11.96 10.78
N HIS A 128 0.93 -12.93 10.18
CA HIS A 128 0.36 -14.04 10.94
C HIS A 128 1.47 -14.97 11.47
N VAL A 129 1.43 -15.31 12.76
CA VAL A 129 2.48 -16.12 13.41
C VAL A 129 2.67 -17.48 12.74
N SER A 130 1.57 -18.20 12.49
CA SER A 130 1.63 -19.55 11.89
C SER A 130 2.20 -19.54 10.47
N HIS A 131 2.07 -18.42 9.75
CA HIS A 131 2.62 -18.26 8.41
C HIS A 131 4.12 -17.95 8.43
N ASN A 132 4.74 -17.82 9.60
CA ASN A 132 6.14 -17.46 9.75
C ASN A 132 6.91 -18.44 10.64
N LEU A 133 6.39 -19.65 10.87
CA LEU A 133 7.09 -20.65 11.68
C LEU A 133 8.41 -21.09 10.99
N PRO A 134 9.52 -21.18 11.74
CA PRO A 134 10.78 -21.71 11.22
C PRO A 134 10.74 -23.24 11.05
N ASP A 135 11.75 -23.75 10.34
CA ASP A 135 12.09 -25.17 10.26
C ASP A 135 13.49 -25.37 10.92
N PRO A 136 13.64 -26.21 11.96
CA PRO A 136 12.58 -26.98 12.64
C PRO A 136 11.59 -26.11 13.40
N LEU A 137 10.40 -26.66 13.66
CA LEU A 137 9.33 -25.97 14.40
C LEU A 137 9.79 -25.59 15.82
N PRO A 138 9.35 -24.44 16.37
CA PRO A 138 9.61 -24.09 17.76
C PRO A 138 8.95 -25.06 18.75
N GLU A 139 9.53 -25.21 19.94
CA GLU A 139 8.94 -25.98 21.03
C GLU A 139 7.51 -25.51 21.34
N GLY A 140 6.59 -26.46 21.55
CA GLY A 140 5.16 -26.20 21.78
C GLY A 140 4.31 -26.10 20.51
N PHE A 141 4.91 -26.09 19.30
CA PHE A 141 4.18 -26.27 18.05
C PHE A 141 4.19 -27.76 17.65
N GLY A 142 3.01 -28.38 17.63
CA GLY A 142 2.84 -29.73 17.07
C GLY A 142 3.04 -29.74 15.54
N PRO A 143 3.21 -30.91 14.91
CA PRO A 143 3.28 -31.02 13.46
C PRO A 143 2.06 -30.33 12.85
N ALA A 144 2.32 -29.34 12.00
CA ALA A 144 1.27 -28.53 11.39
C ALA A 144 0.25 -29.46 10.73
N LYS A 145 -1.01 -29.45 11.21
CA LYS A 145 -2.11 -29.99 10.41
C LYS A 145 -2.12 -29.15 9.14
N GLN A 146 -1.71 -29.74 8.02
CA GLN A 146 -1.57 -29.08 6.70
C GLN A 146 -2.85 -28.43 6.15
N HIS A 147 -3.95 -28.43 6.91
CA HIS A 147 -5.25 -27.90 6.52
C HIS A 147 -6.04 -27.27 7.69
N ALA A 148 -5.41 -26.46 8.54
CA ALA A 148 -6.20 -25.57 9.40
C ALA A 148 -6.71 -24.38 8.56
N THR A 149 -7.76 -24.61 7.78
CA THR A 149 -8.44 -23.63 6.90
C THR A 149 -9.08 -22.46 7.66
N ILE A 150 -8.95 -22.42 8.98
CA ILE A 150 -9.45 -21.36 9.85
C ILE A 150 -8.31 -20.98 10.80
N CYS A 151 -7.46 -20.06 10.34
CA CYS A 151 -6.57 -19.34 11.23
C CYS A 151 -7.44 -18.51 12.19
N ALA A 152 -7.30 -18.75 13.51
CA ALA A 152 -7.98 -17.93 14.50
C ALA A 152 -7.62 -16.45 14.28
N PRO A 153 -8.59 -15.52 14.25
CA PRO A 153 -8.35 -14.08 14.01
C PRO A 153 -7.34 -13.43 14.97
N GLU A 154 -7.03 -14.10 16.07
CA GLU A 154 -6.29 -13.66 17.26
C GLU A 154 -4.76 -13.68 17.12
N SER A 155 -4.20 -13.87 15.92
CA SER A 155 -2.74 -13.98 15.75
C SER A 155 -2.11 -13.08 14.69
N ILE A 156 -2.88 -12.13 14.15
CA ILE A 156 -2.35 -11.01 13.36
C ILE A 156 -2.12 -9.82 14.30
N PRO A 157 -0.89 -9.28 14.40
CA PRO A 157 -0.60 -8.07 15.17
C PRO A 157 -1.50 -6.88 14.80
N ARG A 158 -1.97 -6.15 15.82
CA ARG A 158 -2.90 -5.01 15.72
C ARG A 158 -2.44 -3.87 16.60
N GLY A 159 -2.82 -2.64 16.26
CA GLY A 159 -2.47 -1.43 17.02
C GLY A 159 -1.26 -0.69 16.45
N GLU A 160 -1.00 0.48 17.03
CA GLU A 160 -0.11 1.51 16.47
C GLU A 160 1.36 1.08 16.41
N HIS A 161 1.76 0.10 17.20
CA HIS A 161 3.12 -0.46 17.17
C HIS A 161 3.40 -1.21 15.86
N VAL A 162 2.36 -1.63 15.12
CA VAL A 162 2.52 -2.15 13.76
C VAL A 162 2.60 -0.97 12.79
N LYS A 163 3.83 -0.57 12.48
CA LYS A 163 4.13 0.47 11.48
C LYS A 163 4.17 -0.07 10.04
N VAL A 164 3.51 0.62 9.11
CA VAL A 164 3.44 0.29 7.67
C VAL A 164 3.90 1.48 6.83
N LEU A 165 4.62 1.24 5.74
CA LEU A 165 4.95 2.28 4.75
C LEU A 165 4.04 2.16 3.52
N ASP A 166 3.22 3.16 3.24
CA ASP A 166 2.46 3.27 1.99
C ASP A 166 3.21 4.13 0.98
N VAL A 167 3.60 3.55 -0.15
CA VAL A 167 4.34 4.20 -1.23
C VAL A 167 3.37 4.64 -2.33
N GLY A 168 3.26 5.96 -2.53
CA GLY A 168 2.27 6.54 -3.45
C GLY A 168 0.88 6.51 -2.86
N THR A 169 0.71 7.15 -1.69
CA THR A 169 -0.55 7.11 -0.93
C THR A 169 -1.71 7.82 -1.64
N GLY A 170 -1.39 8.73 -2.57
CA GLY A 170 -2.34 9.53 -3.33
C GLY A 170 -3.17 10.48 -2.47
N ALA A 171 -3.97 11.31 -3.13
CA ALA A 171 -4.85 12.26 -2.44
C ALA A 171 -5.88 11.58 -1.52
N ASN A 172 -6.27 10.35 -1.85
CA ASN A 172 -7.28 9.61 -1.11
C ASN A 172 -6.75 8.94 0.17
N CYS A 173 -5.43 8.74 0.32
CA CYS A 173 -4.81 8.11 1.49
C CYS A 173 -5.46 6.77 1.90
N ILE A 174 -5.93 5.98 0.93
CA ILE A 174 -6.87 4.89 1.20
C ILE A 174 -6.27 3.76 2.04
N TYR A 175 -4.99 3.42 1.84
CA TYR A 175 -4.37 2.31 2.58
C TYR A 175 -4.14 2.67 4.05
N PRO A 176 -3.60 3.85 4.41
CA PRO A 176 -3.54 4.30 5.79
C PRO A 176 -4.92 4.36 6.46
N LEU A 177 -5.92 4.97 5.80
CA LEU A 177 -7.28 5.07 6.36
C LEU A 177 -7.89 3.69 6.65
N LEU A 178 -7.80 2.75 5.70
CA LEU A 178 -8.32 1.39 5.89
C LEU A 178 -7.50 0.60 6.91
N GLY A 179 -6.17 0.71 6.90
CA GLY A 179 -5.30 -0.02 7.82
C GLY A 179 -5.49 0.41 9.27
N VAL A 180 -5.64 1.71 9.51
CA VAL A 180 -6.01 2.23 10.83
C VAL A 180 -7.40 1.71 11.24
N ALA A 181 -8.41 1.83 10.37
CA ALA A 181 -9.77 1.42 10.71
C ALA A 181 -9.93 -0.10 10.92
N GLU A 182 -9.21 -0.92 10.16
CA GLU A 182 -9.32 -2.38 10.22
C GLU A 182 -8.41 -3.02 11.26
N TYR A 183 -7.21 -2.48 11.46
CA TYR A 183 -6.15 -3.11 12.25
C TYR A 183 -5.51 -2.20 13.31
N GLY A 184 -5.82 -0.91 13.33
CA GLY A 184 -5.23 0.06 14.25
C GLY A 184 -3.76 0.37 13.97
N TRP A 185 -3.24 0.01 12.80
CA TRP A 185 -1.83 0.18 12.43
C TRP A 185 -1.45 1.67 12.34
N SER A 186 -0.16 1.98 12.55
CA SER A 186 0.40 3.29 12.22
C SER A 186 1.06 3.27 10.85
N TYR A 187 1.17 4.43 10.21
CA TYR A 187 1.67 4.55 8.85
C TYR A 187 2.72 5.65 8.71
N ILE A 188 3.68 5.38 7.84
CA ILE A 188 4.36 6.41 7.04
C ILE A 188 3.68 6.36 5.68
N ALA A 189 3.19 7.47 5.16
CA ALA A 189 2.55 7.52 3.84
C ALA A 189 3.27 8.54 2.97
N SER A 190 3.86 8.08 1.86
CA SER A 190 4.63 8.92 0.97
C SER A 190 3.93 9.15 -0.36
N ASP A 191 4.19 10.31 -0.95
CA ASP A 191 3.82 10.61 -2.33
C ASP A 191 4.82 11.59 -2.95
N ILE A 192 4.93 11.59 -4.28
CA ILE A 192 5.75 12.53 -5.04
C ILE A 192 5.02 13.86 -5.28
N ASP A 193 3.68 13.85 -5.27
CA ASP A 193 2.84 15.03 -5.48
C ASP A 193 2.48 15.68 -4.12
N ALA A 194 3.06 16.85 -3.87
CA ALA A 194 2.81 17.61 -2.64
C ALA A 194 1.34 18.05 -2.50
N GLU A 195 0.65 18.28 -3.62
CA GLU A 195 -0.77 18.64 -3.60
C GLU A 195 -1.64 17.44 -3.24
N ALA A 196 -1.29 16.25 -3.76
CA ALA A 196 -1.92 15.00 -3.31
C ALA A 196 -1.74 14.81 -1.79
N LEU A 197 -0.55 15.10 -1.24
CA LEU A 197 -0.33 15.05 0.21
C LEU A 197 -1.18 16.06 1.00
N ASN A 198 -1.52 17.22 0.43
CA ASN A 198 -2.43 18.17 1.09
C ASN A 198 -3.84 17.60 1.23
N PHE A 199 -4.37 16.96 0.18
CA PHE A 199 -5.66 16.25 0.24
C PHE A 199 -5.60 15.04 1.17
N ALA A 200 -4.50 14.28 1.16
CA ALA A 200 -4.28 13.19 2.10
C ALA A 200 -4.32 13.70 3.56
N LYS A 201 -3.64 14.82 3.85
CA LYS A 201 -3.63 15.46 5.17
C LYS A 201 -5.03 15.87 5.60
N HIS A 202 -5.81 16.45 4.68
CA HIS A 202 -7.21 16.79 4.96
C HIS A 202 -8.04 15.55 5.30
N ASN A 203 -7.90 14.47 4.52
CA ASN A 203 -8.56 13.19 4.82
C ASN A 203 -8.15 12.61 6.18
N LEU A 204 -6.89 12.73 6.59
CA LEU A 204 -6.45 12.32 7.93
C LEU A 204 -7.07 13.19 9.04
N LYS A 205 -7.18 14.51 8.83
CA LYS A 205 -7.84 15.43 9.78
C LYS A 205 -9.31 15.09 9.98
N LEU A 206 -10.05 14.86 8.89
CA LEU A 206 -11.47 14.47 8.93
C LEU A 206 -11.71 13.24 9.82
N ASN A 207 -10.76 12.31 9.80
CA ASN A 207 -10.84 11.05 10.54
C ASN A 207 -10.11 11.04 11.88
N ARG A 208 -9.50 12.16 12.30
CA ARG A 208 -8.68 12.26 13.52
C ARG A 208 -7.50 11.27 13.56
N MET A 209 -6.91 10.98 12.40
CA MET A 209 -5.84 9.98 12.22
C MET A 209 -4.45 10.59 12.06
N THR A 210 -4.28 11.90 12.24
CA THR A 210 -3.00 12.61 12.04
C THR A 210 -1.87 12.15 12.95
N ASN A 211 -2.18 11.59 14.13
CA ASN A 211 -1.17 11.05 15.06
C ASN A 211 -0.74 9.61 14.70
N LEU A 212 -1.52 8.92 13.87
CA LEU A 212 -1.27 7.54 13.46
C LEU A 212 -0.61 7.46 12.09
N VAL A 213 -0.71 8.52 11.28
CA VAL A 213 -0.22 8.54 9.90
C VAL A 213 0.68 9.75 9.69
N GLU A 214 1.96 9.49 9.44
CA GLU A 214 2.94 10.51 9.10
C GLU A 214 3.05 10.64 7.57
N LEU A 215 2.75 11.83 7.05
CA LEU A 215 2.88 12.13 5.62
C LEU A 215 4.31 12.59 5.28
N ARG A 216 4.93 11.98 4.26
CA ARG A 216 6.28 12.34 3.80
C ARG A 216 6.33 12.63 2.30
N HIS A 217 6.87 13.78 1.93
CA HIS A 217 7.08 14.11 0.52
C HIS A 217 8.30 13.39 -0.04
N GLN A 218 8.09 12.53 -1.04
CA GLN A 218 9.13 11.86 -1.79
C GLN A 218 9.67 12.78 -2.88
N LYS A 219 10.73 13.54 -2.55
CA LYS A 219 11.31 14.52 -3.48
C LYS A 219 11.96 13.91 -4.73
N ALA A 220 12.43 12.66 -4.64
CA ALA A 220 13.09 11.96 -5.73
C ALA A 220 12.23 10.77 -6.20
N PRO A 221 11.56 10.83 -7.37
CA PRO A 221 10.61 9.81 -7.82
C PRO A 221 11.17 8.38 -7.95
N LEU A 222 12.48 8.24 -8.16
CA LEU A 222 13.18 6.96 -8.27
C LEU A 222 13.74 6.45 -6.92
N ARG A 223 13.46 7.18 -5.81
CA ARG A 223 13.86 6.85 -4.44
C ARG A 223 12.61 6.68 -3.58
N MET A 224 12.00 5.51 -3.69
CA MET A 224 10.71 5.18 -3.06
C MET A 224 10.87 4.85 -1.58
N PHE A 225 12.06 4.40 -1.17
CA PHE A 225 12.38 4.07 0.22
C PHE A 225 13.44 5.01 0.80
N THR A 226 14.51 5.25 0.05
CA THR A 226 15.65 6.06 0.51
C THR A 226 15.24 7.52 0.59
N GLY A 227 15.47 8.15 1.74
CA GLY A 227 15.02 9.52 2.01
C GLY A 227 13.56 9.62 2.47
N VAL A 228 12.74 8.60 2.19
CA VAL A 228 11.42 8.44 2.83
C VAL A 228 11.59 7.76 4.19
N LEU A 229 12.28 6.63 4.27
CA LEU A 229 12.62 5.93 5.51
C LEU A 229 13.92 6.49 6.11
N GLN A 230 13.90 6.75 7.42
CA GLN A 230 15.10 7.12 8.15
C GLN A 230 15.91 5.87 8.55
N PRO A 231 17.24 5.97 8.69
CA PRO A 231 18.09 4.80 8.94
C PRO A 231 17.73 3.99 10.20
N HIS A 232 17.22 4.64 11.24
CA HIS A 232 16.86 4.00 12.51
C HIS A 232 15.46 3.34 12.48
N GLU A 233 14.60 3.76 11.54
CA GLU A 233 13.22 3.32 11.51
C GLU A 233 13.08 1.86 11.08
N PHE A 234 12.00 1.26 11.55
CA PHE A 234 11.57 -0.07 11.15
C PHE A 234 10.07 -0.06 10.84
N VAL A 235 9.70 -0.66 9.72
CA VAL A 235 8.30 -0.90 9.32
C VAL A 235 8.10 -2.39 9.05
N HIS A 236 6.93 -2.89 9.40
CA HIS A 236 6.60 -4.31 9.30
C HIS A 236 6.16 -4.69 7.89
N LEU A 237 5.61 -3.73 7.16
CA LEU A 237 5.03 -3.92 5.85
C LEU A 237 5.28 -2.67 5.01
N THR A 238 5.52 -2.84 3.71
CA THR A 238 5.21 -1.79 2.73
C THR A 238 3.94 -2.14 2.00
N MET A 239 3.24 -1.12 1.50
CA MET A 239 2.13 -1.24 0.57
C MET A 239 2.40 -0.30 -0.61
N CYS A 240 2.00 -0.73 -1.81
CA CYS A 240 2.16 0.08 -3.01
C CYS A 240 1.10 -0.32 -4.04
N ASN A 241 0.44 0.68 -4.61
CA ASN A 241 -0.34 0.52 -5.84
C ASN A 241 0.35 1.29 -6.96
N PRO A 242 1.22 0.63 -7.75
CA PRO A 242 2.06 1.33 -8.71
C PRO A 242 1.23 1.96 -9.83
N PRO A 243 1.68 3.08 -10.42
CA PRO A 243 1.08 3.60 -11.65
C PRO A 243 1.17 2.55 -12.76
N PHE A 244 0.04 2.28 -13.43
CA PHE A 244 -0.10 1.13 -14.31
C PHE A 244 0.45 1.35 -15.73
N HIS A 245 0.51 2.59 -16.19
CA HIS A 245 0.73 2.91 -17.60
C HIS A 245 2.13 3.47 -17.85
N ALA A 246 2.68 3.17 -19.04
CA ALA A 246 3.93 3.80 -19.49
C ALA A 246 3.66 5.20 -20.08
N ASN A 247 2.43 5.48 -20.51
CA ASN A 247 2.01 6.79 -21.01
C ASN A 247 0.49 6.98 -20.85
N ILE A 248 0.04 8.23 -20.92
CA ILE A 248 -1.37 8.58 -20.70
C ILE A 248 -2.31 8.03 -21.78
N LYS A 249 -1.83 7.77 -23.00
CA LYS A 249 -2.66 7.20 -24.08
C LYS A 249 -3.13 5.78 -23.78
N GLN A 250 -2.45 5.07 -22.87
CA GLN A 250 -2.87 3.75 -22.40
C GLN A 250 -3.92 3.82 -21.28
N ALA A 251 -4.17 5.00 -20.69
CA ALA A 251 -5.23 5.20 -19.71
C ALA A 251 -6.59 5.37 -20.42
N ASN A 252 -7.69 5.09 -19.71
CA ASN A 252 -9.06 5.32 -20.20
C ASN A 252 -9.49 4.57 -21.49
N LEU A 253 -8.82 3.48 -21.86
CA LEU A 253 -9.20 2.67 -23.03
C LEU A 253 -10.55 1.93 -22.87
N ASN A 254 -11.09 1.82 -21.66
CA ASN A 254 -12.38 1.16 -21.41
C ASN A 254 -13.52 2.18 -21.37
N PRO A 255 -14.43 2.21 -22.37
CA PRO A 255 -15.51 3.20 -22.41
C PRO A 255 -16.59 2.98 -21.33
N ARG A 256 -16.54 1.87 -20.58
CA ARG A 256 -17.51 1.56 -19.52
C ARG A 256 -17.13 2.12 -18.14
N VAL A 257 -15.95 2.73 -18.01
CA VAL A 257 -15.44 3.28 -16.75
C VAL A 257 -14.74 4.60 -17.04
N SER A 258 -15.11 5.66 -16.34
CA SER A 258 -14.32 6.89 -16.34
C SER A 258 -13.18 6.74 -15.31
N THR A 259 -11.94 6.56 -15.78
CA THR A 259 -10.77 6.54 -14.90
C THR A 259 -10.28 7.96 -14.74
N CYS A 260 -10.61 8.57 -13.60
CA CYS A 260 -10.04 9.84 -13.18
C CYS A 260 -8.69 9.60 -12.48
N GLY A 261 -7.81 10.59 -12.51
CA GLY A 261 -6.50 10.54 -11.87
C GLY A 261 -5.55 11.57 -12.47
N THR A 262 -4.61 12.03 -11.67
CA THR A 262 -3.50 12.86 -12.16
C THR A 262 -2.55 12.01 -13.00
N VAL A 263 -1.70 12.65 -13.82
CA VAL A 263 -0.71 11.93 -14.63
C VAL A 263 0.21 11.07 -13.74
N ASN A 264 0.63 11.62 -12.59
CA ASN A 264 1.52 10.94 -11.64
C ASN A 264 0.89 9.69 -11.01
N GLU A 265 -0.43 9.64 -10.84
CA GLU A 265 -1.14 8.46 -10.31
C GLU A 265 -1.34 7.36 -11.36
N LEU A 266 -1.32 7.72 -12.65
CA LEU A 266 -1.66 6.81 -13.75
C LEU A 266 -0.42 6.31 -14.51
N VAL A 267 0.62 7.14 -14.59
CA VAL A 267 1.78 6.93 -15.45
C VAL A 267 3.07 6.97 -14.64
N PHE A 268 3.91 5.95 -14.81
CA PHE A 268 5.27 6.02 -14.28
C PHE A 268 6.17 6.79 -15.24
N GLN A 269 6.46 8.04 -14.91
CA GLN A 269 7.31 8.90 -15.74
C GLN A 269 8.78 8.76 -15.35
N HIS A 270 9.64 8.50 -16.35
CA HIS A 270 11.09 8.44 -16.17
C HIS A 270 11.86 9.02 -17.38
N ASP A 271 11.19 9.81 -18.22
CA ASP A 271 11.54 10.04 -19.64
C ASP A 271 12.89 10.76 -19.91
N ASN A 272 13.65 11.12 -18.87
CA ASN A 272 14.99 11.71 -19.00
C ASN A 272 16.10 10.89 -18.33
N VAL A 273 15.80 9.66 -17.88
CA VAL A 273 16.74 8.78 -17.19
C VAL A 273 16.72 7.40 -17.86
N SER A 274 17.84 7.03 -18.49
CA SER A 274 18.05 5.69 -19.08
C SER A 274 18.69 4.73 -18.08
N THR A 275 19.66 5.22 -17.32
CA THR A 275 20.33 4.50 -16.25
C THR A 275 20.46 5.42 -15.06
N PHE A 276 20.22 4.89 -13.87
CA PHE A 276 20.55 5.59 -12.63
C PHE A 276 21.21 4.65 -11.63
N SER A 277 22.03 5.25 -10.77
CA SER A 277 22.72 4.54 -9.70
C SER A 277 21.94 4.67 -8.41
N ILE A 278 21.79 3.56 -7.71
CA ILE A 278 21.31 3.50 -6.34
C ILE A 278 22.52 3.24 -5.45
N ASP A 279 22.93 4.27 -4.72
CA ASP A 279 24.06 4.22 -3.81
C ASP A 279 23.61 3.82 -2.42
N GLY A 280 24.39 2.93 -1.80
CA GLY A 280 24.30 2.66 -0.38
C GLY A 280 24.93 3.77 0.44
N ALA A 281 24.92 3.59 1.75
CA ALA A 281 25.52 4.56 2.65
C ALA A 281 27.04 4.66 2.41
N CYS A 282 27.52 5.89 2.18
CA CYS A 282 28.94 6.17 2.05
C CYS A 282 29.66 5.88 3.36
N VAL A 283 30.77 5.12 3.34
CA VAL A 283 31.49 4.70 4.55
C VAL A 283 31.88 5.87 5.46
N ARG A 284 32.05 7.06 4.87
CA ARG A 284 32.44 8.31 5.56
C ARG A 284 31.28 9.03 6.26
N ASP A 285 30.04 8.81 5.83
CA ASP A 285 28.84 9.51 6.33
C ASP A 285 28.07 8.64 7.36
N LEU A 286 28.74 7.64 7.94
CA LEU A 286 28.14 6.61 8.78
C LEU A 286 28.25 6.88 10.28
N ASP A 287 28.71 8.07 10.68
CA ASP A 287 28.71 8.46 12.08
C ASP A 287 27.27 8.67 12.55
N GLY A 288 26.84 7.81 13.48
CA GLY A 288 25.47 7.76 14.01
C GLY A 288 24.64 6.56 13.56
N ASN A 289 24.92 5.95 12.40
CA ASN A 289 24.09 4.84 11.88
C ASN A 289 24.60 3.46 12.33
N ARG A 290 23.81 2.73 13.10
CA ARG A 290 24.18 1.38 13.58
C ARG A 290 24.14 0.30 12.51
N PHE A 291 23.20 0.37 11.59
CA PHE A 291 23.07 -0.56 10.45
C PHE A 291 23.22 0.22 9.16
N ALA A 292 23.94 -0.34 8.19
CA ALA A 292 24.03 0.27 6.87
C ALA A 292 24.37 -0.75 5.79
N VAL A 293 23.88 -0.48 4.59
CA VAL A 293 24.20 -1.22 3.37
C VAL A 293 25.15 -0.36 2.55
N THR A 294 26.28 -0.93 2.14
CA THR A 294 27.30 -0.25 1.32
C THR A 294 27.29 -0.77 -0.11
N GLY A 295 27.99 -0.08 -1.01
CA GLY A 295 28.07 -0.45 -2.43
C GLY A 295 27.06 0.34 -3.27
N GLN A 296 26.90 -0.07 -4.52
CA GLN A 296 26.12 0.65 -5.51
C GLN A 296 25.52 -0.35 -6.50
N VAL A 297 24.29 -0.09 -6.94
CA VAL A 297 23.64 -0.85 -8.02
C VAL A 297 23.17 0.12 -9.10
N ASN A 298 23.45 -0.20 -10.35
CA ASN A 298 22.90 0.53 -11.48
C ASN A 298 21.63 -0.16 -11.97
N TYR A 299 20.57 0.62 -12.16
CA TYR A 299 19.37 0.17 -12.84
C TYR A 299 19.28 0.86 -14.20
N THR A 300 19.11 0.06 -15.25
CA THR A 300 18.91 0.54 -16.62
C THR A 300 17.51 0.20 -17.06
N PHE A 301 16.76 1.22 -17.47
CA PHE A 301 15.42 1.05 -18.01
C PHE A 301 15.45 0.29 -19.33
N SER A 302 14.44 -0.55 -19.55
CA SER A 302 14.27 -1.20 -20.84
C SER A 302 13.96 -0.17 -21.94
N ASN A 303 14.50 -0.42 -23.12
CA ASN A 303 14.15 0.32 -24.33
C ASN A 303 12.77 -0.09 -24.88
N ASP A 304 12.23 -1.22 -24.44
CA ASP A 304 10.89 -1.68 -24.79
C ASP A 304 9.82 -0.89 -24.01
N PRO A 305 8.93 -0.13 -24.68
CA PRO A 305 7.85 0.61 -24.01
C PRO A 305 6.90 -0.28 -23.19
N ASP A 306 6.73 -1.56 -23.55
CA ASP A 306 5.87 -2.50 -22.83
C ASP A 306 6.51 -3.03 -21.54
N GLU A 307 7.84 -2.89 -21.41
CA GLU A 307 8.59 -3.20 -20.19
C GLU A 307 8.74 -1.99 -19.26
N ARG A 308 8.14 -0.84 -19.61
CA ARG A 308 8.04 0.36 -18.76
C ARG A 308 6.76 0.34 -17.90
N GLY A 309 6.46 1.46 -17.24
CA GLY A 309 5.26 1.58 -16.40
C GLY A 309 5.36 0.73 -15.13
N GLU A 310 4.33 -0.07 -14.86
CA GLU A 310 4.23 -0.93 -13.67
C GLU A 310 5.44 -1.86 -13.48
N LEU A 311 5.96 -2.45 -14.56
CA LEU A 311 7.10 -3.38 -14.47
C LEU A 311 8.34 -2.66 -13.95
N ALA A 312 8.75 -1.59 -14.63
CA ALA A 312 9.91 -0.80 -14.25
C ALA A 312 9.78 -0.20 -12.83
N PHE A 313 8.57 0.25 -12.46
CA PHE A 313 8.31 0.75 -11.10
C PHE A 313 8.63 -0.31 -10.04
N ILE A 314 8.10 -1.53 -10.21
CA ILE A 314 8.29 -2.62 -9.25
C ILE A 314 9.74 -3.13 -9.27
N GLU A 315 10.41 -3.14 -10.42
CA GLU A 315 11.82 -3.50 -10.49
C GLU A 315 12.70 -2.53 -9.71
N ILE A 316 12.41 -1.23 -9.79
CA ILE A 316 13.11 -0.22 -8.98
C ILE A 316 12.85 -0.43 -7.50
N MET A 317 11.61 -0.68 -7.08
CA MET A 317 11.33 -1.06 -5.70
C MET A 317 12.17 -2.28 -5.28
N LEU A 318 12.26 -3.30 -6.12
CA LEU A 318 13.04 -4.51 -5.83
C LEU A 318 14.53 -4.20 -5.67
N VAL A 319 15.11 -3.38 -6.55
CA VAL A 319 16.53 -2.99 -6.45
C VAL A 319 16.77 -2.14 -5.20
N GLU A 320 15.97 -1.10 -4.99
CA GLU A 320 16.12 -0.19 -3.86
C GLU A 320 15.90 -0.89 -2.52
N SER A 321 14.99 -1.87 -2.46
CA SER A 321 14.69 -2.62 -1.23
C SER A 321 15.91 -3.33 -0.61
N ARG A 322 16.95 -3.62 -1.39
CA ARG A 322 18.23 -4.16 -0.87
C ARG A 322 18.92 -3.19 0.09
N PHE A 323 18.83 -1.90 -0.17
CA PHE A 323 19.48 -0.87 0.65
C PHE A 323 18.70 -0.59 1.95
N CYS A 324 17.40 -0.87 1.95
CA CYS A 324 16.51 -0.71 3.10
C CYS A 324 16.16 -2.03 3.80
N VAL A 325 16.96 -3.08 3.56
CA VAL A 325 16.70 -4.43 4.05
C VAL A 325 16.55 -4.56 5.56
N HIS A 326 17.21 -3.67 6.31
CA HIS A 326 17.19 -3.64 7.77
C HIS A 326 16.08 -2.73 8.34
N ASN A 327 15.36 -2.02 7.47
CA ASN A 327 14.25 -1.13 7.82
C ASN A 327 12.89 -1.77 7.58
N VAL A 328 12.79 -2.82 6.77
CA VAL A 328 11.50 -3.35 6.31
C VAL A 328 11.43 -4.86 6.47
N LEU A 329 10.43 -5.36 7.19
CA LEU A 329 10.21 -6.81 7.34
C LEU A 329 9.66 -7.45 6.06
N TRP A 330 8.59 -6.89 5.49
CA TRP A 330 7.99 -7.35 4.23
C TRP A 330 7.77 -6.18 3.28
N PHE A 331 8.32 -6.30 2.07
CA PHE A 331 7.98 -5.40 0.98
C PHE A 331 6.81 -5.97 0.20
N THR A 332 5.84 -5.14 -0.18
CA THR A 332 4.72 -5.58 -1.03
C THR A 332 4.37 -4.55 -2.09
N SER A 333 3.80 -5.04 -3.20
CA SER A 333 3.21 -4.21 -4.25
C SER A 333 2.04 -4.94 -4.90
N LEU A 334 1.01 -4.18 -5.31
CA LEU A 334 0.03 -4.66 -6.27
C LEU A 334 0.67 -4.85 -7.65
N VAL A 335 0.09 -5.78 -8.41
CA VAL A 335 0.43 -6.07 -9.80
C VAL A 335 -0.88 -6.23 -10.58
N ALA A 336 -1.04 -5.41 -11.61
CA ALA A 336 -2.22 -5.35 -12.44
C ALA A 336 -2.14 -6.29 -13.64
N ARG A 337 -0.95 -6.48 -14.22
CA ARG A 337 -0.76 -7.28 -15.43
C ARG A 337 -0.14 -8.64 -15.12
N LEU A 338 -0.70 -9.70 -15.71
CA LEU A 338 -0.18 -11.06 -15.55
C LEU A 338 1.24 -11.20 -16.14
N SER A 339 1.55 -10.48 -17.22
CA SER A 339 2.90 -10.43 -17.82
C SER A 339 3.92 -9.86 -16.82
N THR A 340 3.61 -8.72 -16.20
CA THR A 340 4.42 -8.11 -15.13
C THR A 340 4.64 -9.10 -13.99
N LEU A 341 3.59 -9.76 -13.52
CA LEU A 341 3.70 -10.76 -12.45
C LEU A 341 4.69 -11.88 -12.81
N LYS A 342 4.58 -12.43 -14.03
CA LYS A 342 5.48 -13.51 -14.47
C LYS A 342 6.94 -13.04 -14.49
N ARG A 343 7.20 -11.82 -14.97
CA ARG A 343 8.55 -11.24 -15.07
C ARG A 343 9.15 -10.99 -13.69
N ILE A 344 8.44 -10.29 -12.81
CA ILE A 344 8.91 -10.01 -11.44
C ILE A 344 9.14 -11.30 -10.65
N ARG A 345 8.23 -12.29 -10.77
CA ARG A 345 8.45 -13.61 -10.14
C ARG A 345 9.72 -14.28 -10.65
N SER A 346 10.03 -14.16 -11.94
CA SER A 346 11.28 -14.70 -12.51
C SER A 346 12.51 -14.02 -11.90
N HIS A 347 12.49 -12.68 -11.82
CA HIS A 347 13.60 -11.89 -11.26
C HIS A 347 13.84 -12.23 -9.78
N ILE A 348 12.79 -12.24 -8.97
CA ILE A 348 12.91 -12.57 -7.54
C ILE A 348 13.36 -14.02 -7.34
N ARG A 349 12.85 -14.98 -8.12
CA ARG A 349 13.31 -16.38 -8.04
C ARG A 349 14.77 -16.55 -8.43
N ALA A 350 15.26 -15.77 -9.38
CA ALA A 350 16.68 -15.75 -9.70
C ALA A 350 17.51 -15.24 -8.53
N ASP A 351 17.05 -14.18 -7.88
CA ASP A 351 17.70 -13.62 -6.69
C ASP A 351 17.68 -14.59 -5.49
N MET A 352 16.56 -15.28 -5.26
CA MET A 352 16.46 -16.33 -4.24
C MET A 352 17.46 -17.47 -4.44
N ARG A 353 17.80 -17.83 -5.69
CA ARG A 353 18.86 -18.82 -5.93
C ARG A 353 20.23 -18.34 -5.43
N LEU A 354 20.51 -17.04 -5.56
CA LEU A 354 21.73 -16.43 -5.04
C LEU A 354 21.73 -16.43 -3.51
N TYR A 355 20.59 -16.13 -2.87
CA TYR A 355 20.42 -16.28 -1.41
C TYR A 355 20.73 -17.71 -0.95
N HIS A 356 20.19 -18.72 -1.63
CA HIS A 356 20.42 -20.12 -1.25
C HIS A 356 21.85 -20.60 -1.54
N ALA A 357 22.56 -19.97 -2.49
CA ALA A 357 23.96 -20.25 -2.75
C ALA A 357 24.89 -19.65 -1.68
N SER A 358 24.59 -18.44 -1.18
CA SER A 358 25.38 -17.78 -0.13
C SER A 358 24.56 -16.74 0.63
N ASN A 359 24.24 -17.01 1.91
CA ASN A 359 23.48 -16.09 2.75
C ASN A 359 24.11 -15.79 4.11
N ALA A 360 25.27 -16.36 4.45
CA ALA A 360 25.83 -16.28 5.80
C ALA A 360 26.01 -14.82 6.27
N LYS A 361 26.48 -13.92 5.39
CA LYS A 361 26.64 -12.49 5.71
C LYS A 361 25.30 -11.77 5.91
N GLN A 362 24.31 -12.02 5.03
CA GLN A 362 22.96 -11.47 5.17
C GLN A 362 22.29 -11.95 6.47
N VAL A 363 22.38 -13.26 6.77
CA VAL A 363 21.82 -13.84 7.99
C VAL A 363 22.47 -13.24 9.23
N ALA A 364 23.81 -13.11 9.27
CA ALA A 364 24.52 -12.49 10.38
C ALA A 364 24.11 -11.01 10.57
N PHE A 365 24.04 -10.24 9.48
CA PHE A 365 23.63 -8.83 9.50
C PHE A 365 22.20 -8.67 10.03
N LEU A 366 21.25 -9.47 9.53
CA LEU A 366 19.86 -9.40 9.96
C LEU A 366 19.62 -10.01 11.35
N ASN A 367 20.42 -10.98 11.80
CA ASN A 367 20.39 -11.44 13.18
C ASN A 367 20.78 -10.33 14.17
N ALA A 368 21.78 -9.53 13.82
CA ALA A 368 22.15 -8.36 14.61
C ALA A 368 20.99 -7.34 14.65
N ARG A 369 20.30 -7.12 13.53
CA ARG A 369 19.13 -6.23 13.48
C ARG A 369 17.95 -6.77 14.28
N VAL A 370 17.64 -8.05 14.20
CA VAL A 370 16.59 -8.67 15.04
C VAL A 370 16.93 -8.52 16.51
N SER A 371 18.18 -8.79 16.89
CA SER A 371 18.62 -8.64 18.29
C SER A 371 18.53 -7.21 18.79
N ASP A 372 18.73 -6.23 17.90
CA ASP A 372 18.54 -4.82 18.18
C ASP A 372 17.06 -4.46 18.40
N LEU A 373 16.18 -4.89 17.49
CA LEU A 373 14.74 -4.64 17.57
C LEU A 373 14.08 -5.25 18.81
N LEU A 374 14.63 -6.34 19.35
CA LEU A 374 14.08 -7.04 20.51
C LEU A 374 14.59 -6.52 21.86
N LYS A 375 15.60 -5.63 21.87
CA LYS A 375 16.17 -5.08 23.10
C LYS A 375 15.52 -3.73 23.42
N GLU A 376 14.65 -3.71 24.44
CA GLU A 376 14.27 -2.48 25.14
C GLU A 376 14.48 -2.68 26.66
N GLY A 377 15.19 -1.75 27.30
CA GLY A 377 15.05 -1.53 28.75
C GLY A 377 16.31 -1.51 29.63
N ALA A 378 17.24 -2.47 29.58
CA ALA A 378 18.22 -2.57 30.68
C ALA A 378 19.49 -3.40 30.38
N GLU A 379 20.20 -3.15 29.28
CA GLU A 379 21.66 -3.44 29.15
C GLU A 379 22.16 -3.00 27.76
N ALA A 380 22.52 -1.72 27.67
CA ALA A 380 23.17 -1.14 26.49
C ALA A 380 24.65 -1.58 26.40
N CYS A 381 24.94 -2.88 26.43
CA CYS A 381 26.32 -3.38 26.42
C CYS A 381 26.97 -3.42 25.01
N ALA A 382 26.41 -2.72 24.02
CA ALA A 382 26.99 -2.62 22.68
C ALA A 382 26.61 -1.31 21.94
N ALA A 383 26.54 -0.18 22.64
CA ALA A 383 26.11 1.10 22.08
C ALA A 383 26.99 1.63 20.91
N HIS A 384 28.09 0.95 20.56
CA HIS A 384 29.04 1.37 19.52
C HIS A 384 29.22 0.36 18.37
N ALA A 385 28.53 -0.80 18.40
CA ALA A 385 28.67 -1.78 17.33
C ALA A 385 28.00 -1.29 16.04
N LYS A 386 28.81 -1.07 15.00
CA LYS A 386 28.37 -0.70 13.64
C LYS A 386 28.34 -1.95 12.77
N PHE A 387 27.17 -2.31 12.25
CA PHE A 387 26.95 -3.45 11.35
C PHE A 387 26.86 -2.97 9.91
N ARG A 388 27.61 -3.62 9.03
CA ARG A 388 27.68 -3.30 7.60
C ARG A 388 27.57 -4.55 6.76
N VAL A 389 26.94 -4.40 5.61
CA VAL A 389 26.86 -5.44 4.58
C VAL A 389 26.89 -4.77 3.22
N GLU A 390 27.60 -5.37 2.27
CA GLU A 390 27.66 -4.86 0.91
C GLU A 390 26.46 -5.39 0.11
N VAL A 391 25.89 -4.56 -0.76
CA VAL A 391 24.63 -4.84 -1.45
C VAL A 391 24.66 -6.09 -2.32
N SER A 392 25.81 -6.46 -2.90
CA SER A 392 25.96 -7.72 -3.65
C SER A 392 25.80 -8.97 -2.80
N GLN A 393 25.83 -8.87 -1.46
CA GLN A 393 25.62 -9.98 -0.53
C GLN A 393 24.16 -10.08 -0.06
N LEU A 394 23.28 -9.20 -0.54
CA LEU A 394 21.89 -9.12 -0.10
C LEU A 394 20.94 -9.59 -1.20
N HIS A 395 20.24 -10.69 -0.95
CA HIS A 395 19.32 -11.32 -1.88
C HIS A 395 17.99 -11.63 -1.21
N VAL A 396 16.89 -11.51 -1.96
CA VAL A 396 15.56 -11.89 -1.48
C VAL A 396 15.58 -13.35 -1.03
N CYS A 397 15.12 -13.64 0.18
CA CYS A 397 15.11 -15.00 0.71
C CYS A 397 13.76 -15.69 0.53
N GLU A 398 12.67 -14.93 0.40
CA GLU A 398 11.33 -15.49 0.23
C GLU A 398 10.42 -14.57 -0.58
N LEU A 399 9.56 -15.20 -1.39
CA LEU A 399 8.53 -14.57 -2.21
C LEU A 399 7.17 -15.22 -1.93
N ARG A 400 6.16 -14.39 -1.65
CA ARG A 400 4.77 -14.79 -1.58
C ARG A 400 3.95 -14.04 -2.64
N THR A 401 2.87 -14.67 -3.08
CA THR A 401 1.97 -14.06 -4.07
C THR A 401 0.52 -14.37 -3.70
N PHE A 402 -0.32 -13.34 -3.74
CA PHE A 402 -1.76 -13.47 -3.48
C PHE A 402 -2.54 -13.05 -4.72
N THR A 403 -3.66 -13.72 -4.97
CA THR A 403 -4.57 -13.39 -6.08
C THR A 403 -5.79 -12.66 -5.53
N LEU A 404 -6.02 -11.44 -6.01
CA LEU A 404 -7.11 -10.57 -5.61
C LEU A 404 -8.17 -10.62 -6.71
N ASN A 405 -9.30 -11.26 -6.41
CA ASN A 405 -10.44 -11.36 -7.31
C ASN A 405 -11.55 -10.39 -6.88
N GLN A 406 -11.82 -9.38 -7.71
CA GLN A 406 -12.92 -8.43 -7.51
C GLN A 406 -13.76 -8.33 -8.79
N GLY A 407 -14.98 -8.90 -8.75
CA GLY A 407 -15.83 -8.99 -9.93
C GLY A 407 -15.11 -9.75 -11.06
N ARG A 408 -14.94 -9.10 -12.22
CA ARG A 408 -14.22 -9.66 -13.38
C ARG A 408 -12.74 -9.26 -13.43
N GLN A 409 -12.28 -8.44 -12.50
CA GLN A 409 -10.90 -7.98 -12.46
C GLN A 409 -10.10 -8.87 -11.51
N THR A 410 -9.00 -9.39 -12.03
CA THR A 410 -7.96 -10.05 -11.23
C THR A 410 -6.78 -9.11 -11.10
N ARG A 411 -6.27 -9.00 -9.88
CA ARG A 411 -5.03 -8.35 -9.52
C ARG A 411 -4.21 -9.33 -8.70
N TRP A 412 -2.92 -9.06 -8.55
CA TRP A 412 -2.06 -9.84 -7.68
C TRP A 412 -1.35 -8.93 -6.69
N VAL A 413 -0.95 -9.50 -5.57
CA VAL A 413 -0.01 -8.89 -4.65
C VAL A 413 1.24 -9.74 -4.67
N ILE A 414 2.39 -9.12 -4.86
CA ILE A 414 3.68 -9.74 -4.61
C ILE A 414 4.19 -9.25 -3.27
N ALA A 415 4.82 -10.14 -2.52
CA ALA A 415 5.45 -9.81 -1.25
C ALA A 415 6.82 -10.48 -1.18
N TRP A 416 7.87 -9.72 -0.90
CA TRP A 416 9.23 -10.24 -0.76
C TRP A 416 9.87 -9.79 0.53
N THR A 417 10.81 -10.58 1.01
CA THR A 417 11.55 -10.31 2.25
C THR A 417 12.97 -10.85 2.15
N TYR A 418 13.84 -10.26 2.97
CA TYR A 418 15.22 -10.70 3.17
C TYR A 418 15.41 -11.35 4.54
N PHE A 419 14.44 -11.19 5.45
CA PHE A 419 14.43 -11.84 6.75
C PHE A 419 13.95 -13.27 6.58
N ASN A 420 14.73 -14.25 7.06
CA ASN A 420 14.32 -15.65 7.01
C ASN A 420 13.18 -15.95 8.02
N ALA A 421 12.54 -17.12 7.90
CA ALA A 421 11.40 -17.48 8.75
C ALA A 421 11.69 -17.35 10.25
N ALA A 422 12.85 -17.80 10.73
CA ALA A 422 13.23 -17.70 12.14
C ALA A 422 13.34 -16.26 12.63
N GLN A 423 13.91 -15.37 11.82
CA GLN A 423 14.03 -13.95 12.12
C GLN A 423 12.65 -13.27 12.16
N ARG A 424 11.81 -13.53 11.16
CA ARG A 424 10.45 -12.97 11.10
C ARG A 424 9.58 -13.46 12.25
N HIS A 425 9.67 -14.76 12.59
CA HIS A 425 8.95 -15.33 13.73
C HIS A 425 9.24 -14.58 15.03
N LYS A 426 10.53 -14.31 15.32
CA LYS A 426 10.94 -13.57 16.53
C LYS A 426 10.36 -12.16 16.58
N ILE A 427 10.42 -11.43 15.47
CA ILE A 427 9.86 -10.07 15.37
C ILE A 427 8.34 -10.11 15.56
N ILE A 428 7.64 -10.96 14.81
CA ILE A 428 6.17 -11.05 14.85
C ILE A 428 5.66 -11.52 16.21
N LYS A 429 6.35 -12.47 16.84
CA LYS A 429 6.00 -12.93 18.19
C LYS A 429 6.06 -11.79 19.20
N ARG A 430 7.05 -10.90 19.10
CA ARG A 430 7.18 -9.72 19.97
C ARG A 430 6.07 -8.69 19.74
N LEU A 431 5.55 -8.56 18.51
CA LEU A 431 4.42 -7.66 18.21
C LEU A 431 3.09 -8.14 18.80
N ASN A 432 2.95 -9.44 19.06
CA ASN A 432 1.74 -10.01 19.67
C ASN A 432 1.79 -10.02 21.22
N GLN A 433 2.88 -9.53 21.82
CA GLN A 433 3.07 -9.40 23.27
C GLN A 433 2.99 -7.94 23.66
#